data_AF-A0A401YQW7-F1
#
_entry.id   AF-A0A401YQW7-F1
#
_cell.length_a   1.000
_cell.length_b   1.000
_cell.length_c   1.000
_cell.angle_alpha   90.00
_cell.angle_beta   90.00
_cell.angle_gamma   90.00
#
_symmetry.space_group_name_H-M   'P 1'
#
loop_
_entity.id
_entity.type
_entity.pdbx_description
1 polymer ?
#
loop_
_entity_poly.entity_id
_entity_poly.type
_entity_poly.pdbx_seq_one_letter_code
_entity_poly.pdbx_strand_id
1 'polypeptide(L)'
;MGSVEVLIPAAGRVDVAGLRALDADVLARYAADPTHPWWRRGPCVRALTGRVPEHRVADLVARVRDRDEVAEVRIALLELLVERPELMPWLRDVDGRRERSYGLPEAILRARGEVGDRSAAPELATLAASAWRRRQRIGEAGLEALVARYGVEPILTDLGDRPEDRMFRVRMRHRAGADVTETLTDPDRDVAYLAQSLLSDPARLRGYLDEAPTVEAKSWAVFALHRLTGDTDETRRIHAALGHPRVEVSGLDDEVRSAIVHEYAGGCQRRSDPRWRVEALCAEPPARPDVDGQLRRATAALTRAGLAPMPPVSCGDHHRQGDGTYHVIVCDEGELLISTLGRFATGNEDHPVARRALEAAGFRWIDDATGAIRVTDLCVYHFGDREPLTVDTLLFHWQD
;
A
#
# COMPACT_ATOMS: atom_id res chain seq x y z
N MET A 1 -20.46 37.94 -17.23
CA MET A 1 -19.57 37.27 -16.24
C MET A 1 -20.45 36.44 -15.33
N GLY A 2 -20.22 35.12 -15.24
CA GLY A 2 -21.00 34.25 -14.36
C GLY A 2 -20.57 34.39 -12.89
N SER A 3 -21.48 34.18 -11.94
CA SER A 3 -21.11 34.10 -10.52
C SER A 3 -20.46 32.75 -10.21
N VAL A 4 -19.78 32.64 -9.06
CA VAL A 4 -19.15 31.37 -8.63
C VAL A 4 -20.16 30.24 -8.53
N GLU A 5 -21.40 30.51 -8.11
CA GLU A 5 -22.49 29.53 -8.02
C GLU A 5 -22.88 28.96 -9.38
N VAL A 6 -22.80 29.76 -10.44
CA VAL A 6 -23.08 29.30 -11.80
C VAL A 6 -21.96 28.42 -12.32
N LEU A 7 -20.71 28.76 -11.98
CA LEU A 7 -19.51 28.02 -12.39
C LEU A 7 -19.29 26.75 -11.55
N ILE A 8 -19.87 26.69 -10.35
CA ILE A 8 -19.83 25.54 -9.45
C ILE A 8 -21.24 25.25 -8.92
N PRO A 9 -22.14 24.71 -9.76
CA PRO A 9 -23.54 24.52 -9.38
C PRO A 9 -23.72 23.46 -8.31
N ALA A 10 -22.89 22.42 -8.30
CA ALA A 10 -22.94 21.30 -7.36
C ALA A 10 -21.54 20.74 -7.08
N ALA A 11 -21.41 19.98 -5.99
CA ALA A 11 -20.16 19.28 -5.67
C ALA A 11 -19.71 18.40 -6.85
N GLY A 12 -18.42 18.48 -7.19
CA GLY A 12 -17.84 17.74 -8.32
C GLY A 12 -18.11 18.31 -9.72
N ARG A 13 -18.93 19.37 -9.85
CA ARG A 13 -19.17 20.06 -11.14
C ARG A 13 -18.53 21.45 -11.09
N VAL A 14 -17.41 21.61 -11.79
CA VAL A 14 -16.59 22.84 -11.75
C VAL A 14 -16.24 23.26 -13.18
N ASP A 15 -16.61 24.48 -13.57
CA ASP A 15 -16.06 25.15 -14.75
C ASP A 15 -14.75 25.86 -14.39
N VAL A 16 -13.63 25.11 -14.50
CA VAL A 16 -12.30 25.62 -14.17
C VAL A 16 -11.88 26.78 -15.08
N ALA A 17 -12.26 26.73 -16.36
CA ALA A 17 -11.91 27.79 -17.31
C ALA A 17 -12.67 29.08 -16.97
N GLY A 18 -13.97 28.96 -16.67
CA GLY A 18 -14.78 30.07 -16.21
C GLY A 18 -14.26 30.68 -14.90
N LEU A 19 -13.86 29.86 -13.93
CA LEU A 19 -13.27 30.36 -12.67
C LEU A 19 -11.97 31.13 -12.92
N ARG A 20 -11.08 30.64 -13.80
CA ARG A 20 -9.83 31.33 -14.15
C ARG A 20 -10.08 32.67 -14.84
N ALA A 21 -11.18 32.81 -15.56
CA ALA A 21 -11.58 34.06 -16.21
C ALA A 21 -12.22 35.09 -15.25
N LEU A 22 -12.65 34.69 -14.05
CA LEU A 22 -13.15 35.62 -13.05
C LEU A 22 -12.04 36.48 -12.45
N ASP A 23 -12.43 37.63 -11.93
CA ASP A 23 -11.52 38.51 -11.19
C ASP A 23 -10.93 37.79 -9.96
N ALA A 24 -9.62 37.97 -9.73
CA ALA A 24 -8.91 37.28 -8.67
C ALA A 24 -9.30 37.79 -7.26
N ASP A 25 -9.66 39.06 -7.10
CA ASP A 25 -10.16 39.59 -5.83
C ASP A 25 -11.52 38.99 -5.47
N VAL A 26 -12.39 38.80 -6.46
CA VAL A 26 -13.67 38.10 -6.27
C VAL A 26 -13.45 36.67 -5.79
N LEU A 27 -12.57 35.92 -6.46
CA LEU A 27 -12.26 34.54 -6.04
C LEU A 27 -11.61 34.47 -4.66
N ALA A 28 -10.68 35.38 -4.34
CA ALA A 28 -10.00 35.41 -3.05
C ALA A 28 -10.98 35.70 -1.90
N ARG A 29 -11.90 36.66 -2.09
CA ARG A 29 -12.98 36.90 -1.13
C ARG A 29 -13.88 35.68 -0.95
N TYR A 30 -14.30 35.07 -2.05
CA TYR A 30 -15.16 33.88 -2.01
C TYR A 30 -14.47 32.72 -1.28
N ALA A 31 -13.18 32.51 -1.54
CA ALA A 31 -12.39 31.48 -0.88
C ALA A 31 -12.20 31.77 0.62
N ALA A 32 -12.06 33.03 1.02
CA ALA A 32 -11.86 33.43 2.41
C ALA A 32 -13.15 33.38 3.26
N ASP A 33 -14.33 33.48 2.66
CA ASP A 33 -15.60 33.54 3.38
C ASP A 33 -16.07 32.13 3.84
N PRO A 34 -16.11 31.85 5.15
CA PRO A 34 -16.52 30.53 5.68
C PRO A 34 -18.02 30.25 5.52
N THR A 35 -18.85 31.24 5.18
CA THR A 35 -20.29 31.04 4.94
C THR A 35 -20.56 30.29 3.63
N HIS A 36 -19.59 30.28 2.71
CA HIS A 36 -19.68 29.49 1.49
C HIS A 36 -19.25 28.03 1.73
N PRO A 37 -19.87 27.07 1.03
CA PRO A 37 -19.52 25.66 1.21
C PRO A 37 -18.10 25.36 0.72
N TRP A 38 -17.37 24.52 1.46
CA TRP A 38 -15.98 24.16 1.19
C TRP A 38 -15.75 23.64 -0.24
N TRP A 39 -16.73 22.91 -0.79
CA TRP A 39 -16.65 22.31 -2.13
C TRP A 39 -16.73 23.36 -3.27
N ARG A 40 -17.18 24.59 -2.99
CA ARG A 40 -17.05 25.74 -3.90
C ARG A 40 -15.76 26.52 -3.63
N ARG A 41 -15.40 26.69 -2.37
CA ARG A 41 -14.21 27.45 -1.95
C ARG A 41 -12.91 26.82 -2.44
N GLY A 42 -12.77 25.50 -2.33
CA GLY A 42 -11.57 24.78 -2.79
C GLY A 42 -11.23 25.00 -4.28
N PRO A 43 -12.18 24.85 -5.21
CA PRO A 43 -11.96 25.22 -6.61
C PRO A 43 -11.59 26.70 -6.83
N CYS A 44 -12.19 27.63 -6.10
CA CYS A 44 -11.82 29.05 -6.17
C CYS A 44 -10.35 29.26 -5.79
N VAL A 45 -9.89 28.63 -4.70
CA VAL A 45 -8.48 28.65 -4.27
C VAL A 45 -7.56 28.14 -5.38
N ARG A 46 -7.87 26.99 -5.98
CA ARG A 46 -7.06 26.45 -7.09
C ARG A 46 -7.01 27.37 -8.31
N ALA A 47 -8.09 28.09 -8.60
CA ALA A 47 -8.16 29.06 -9.70
C ALA A 47 -7.39 30.39 -9.42
N LEU A 48 -6.87 30.59 -8.20
CA LEU A 48 -6.00 31.72 -7.84
C LEU A 48 -4.52 31.47 -8.11
N THR A 49 -4.12 30.27 -8.55
CA THR A 49 -2.72 29.92 -8.81
C THR A 49 -2.04 30.95 -9.72
N GLY A 50 -0.94 31.54 -9.24
CA GLY A 50 -0.15 32.56 -9.96
C GLY A 50 -0.79 33.96 -10.04
N ARG A 51 -1.92 34.21 -9.35
CA ARG A 51 -2.65 35.48 -9.45
C ARG A 51 -3.32 35.90 -8.12
N VAL A 52 -2.71 35.55 -6.99
CA VAL A 52 -3.23 35.92 -5.66
C VAL A 52 -3.10 37.45 -5.47
N PRO A 53 -4.20 38.17 -5.19
CA PRO A 53 -4.13 39.60 -4.91
C PRO A 53 -3.40 39.87 -3.59
N GLU A 54 -2.40 40.75 -3.62
CA GLU A 54 -1.51 41.01 -2.47
C GLU A 54 -2.26 41.47 -1.21
N HIS A 55 -3.25 42.36 -1.37
CA HIS A 55 -4.07 42.85 -0.28
C HIS A 55 -5.00 41.79 0.35
N ARG A 56 -5.09 40.59 -0.24
CA ARG A 56 -5.88 39.46 0.27
C ARG A 56 -5.05 38.39 0.95
N VAL A 57 -3.72 38.45 0.88
CA VAL A 57 -2.84 37.40 1.41
C VAL A 57 -3.07 37.21 2.91
N ALA A 58 -3.20 38.29 3.67
CA ALA A 58 -3.44 38.21 5.11
C ALA A 58 -4.73 37.45 5.47
N ASP A 59 -5.84 37.71 4.75
CA ASP A 59 -7.12 37.03 4.95
C ASP A 59 -7.01 35.54 4.65
N LEU A 60 -6.36 35.18 3.53
CA LEU A 60 -6.18 33.79 3.11
C LEU A 60 -5.23 33.03 4.07
N VAL A 61 -4.15 33.67 4.54
CA VAL A 61 -3.26 33.11 5.57
C VAL A 61 -4.00 32.90 6.88
N ALA A 62 -4.89 33.81 7.28
CA ALA A 62 -5.70 33.66 8.48
C ALA A 62 -6.59 32.41 8.39
N ARG A 63 -7.14 32.09 7.21
CA ARG A 63 -7.90 30.85 6.97
C ARG A 63 -7.06 29.58 7.05
N VAL A 64 -5.80 29.59 6.57
CA VAL A 64 -4.88 28.44 6.73
C VAL A 64 -4.66 28.11 8.21
N ARG A 65 -4.56 29.14 9.05
CA ARG A 65 -4.29 29.03 10.48
C ARG A 65 -5.53 28.73 11.33
N ASP A 66 -6.72 28.94 10.77
CA ASP A 66 -7.99 28.71 11.46
C ASP A 66 -8.20 27.21 11.67
N ARG A 67 -8.33 26.79 12.94
CA ARG A 67 -8.52 25.38 13.30
C ARG A 67 -9.93 24.88 13.05
N ASP A 68 -10.90 25.78 13.01
CA ASP A 68 -12.30 25.46 12.75
C ASP A 68 -12.59 25.41 11.24
N GLU A 69 -11.61 25.77 10.41
CA GLU A 69 -11.71 25.70 8.95
C GLU A 69 -11.61 24.26 8.44
N VAL A 70 -12.33 23.99 7.35
CA VAL A 70 -12.38 22.69 6.69
C VAL A 70 -11.00 22.34 6.12
N ALA A 71 -10.54 21.12 6.39
CA ALA A 71 -9.21 20.63 6.04
C ALA A 71 -8.89 20.80 4.54
N GLU A 72 -9.86 20.49 3.67
CA GLU A 72 -9.73 20.59 2.22
C GLU A 72 -9.44 22.02 1.76
N VAL A 73 -10.03 23.01 2.42
CA VAL A 73 -9.79 24.43 2.10
C VAL A 73 -8.42 24.85 2.64
N ARG A 74 -8.08 24.47 3.87
CA ARG A 74 -6.76 24.74 4.46
C ARG A 74 -5.63 24.16 3.62
N ILE A 75 -5.77 22.91 3.17
CA ILE A 75 -4.79 22.24 2.29
C ILE A 75 -4.66 22.99 0.96
N ALA A 76 -5.77 23.33 0.30
CA ALA A 76 -5.73 24.06 -0.96
C ALA A 76 -5.08 25.45 -0.80
N LEU A 77 -5.37 26.15 0.29
CA LEU A 77 -4.79 27.46 0.58
C LEU A 77 -3.30 27.34 0.91
N LEU A 78 -2.91 26.29 1.63
CA LEU A 78 -1.51 26.02 1.94
C LEU A 78 -0.70 25.76 0.67
N GLU A 79 -1.22 24.94 -0.26
CA GLU A 79 -0.61 24.72 -1.57
C GLU A 79 -0.49 26.02 -2.38
N LEU A 80 -1.51 26.87 -2.33
CA LEU A 80 -1.52 28.15 -3.05
C LEU A 80 -0.50 29.15 -2.49
N LEU A 81 -0.33 29.16 -1.17
CA LEU A 81 0.41 30.21 -0.45
C LEU A 81 1.78 29.74 0.04
N VAL A 82 2.22 28.52 -0.28
CA VAL A 82 3.40 27.92 0.34
C VAL A 82 4.64 28.81 0.26
N GLU A 83 4.87 29.51 -0.86
CA GLU A 83 6.04 30.38 -1.05
C GLU A 83 5.96 31.70 -0.26
N ARG A 84 4.85 31.97 0.43
CA ARG A 84 4.61 33.22 1.15
C ARG A 84 5.38 33.24 2.47
N PRO A 85 6.27 34.24 2.69
CA PRO A 85 7.05 34.33 3.92
C PRO A 85 6.18 34.48 5.18
N GLU A 86 4.95 34.96 5.04
CA GLU A 86 3.97 35.10 6.12
C GLU A 86 3.60 33.76 6.76
N LEU A 87 3.69 32.64 6.03
CA LEU A 87 3.40 31.31 6.58
C LEU A 87 4.55 30.75 7.41
N MET A 88 5.79 31.24 7.22
CA MET A 88 6.99 30.65 7.82
C MET A 88 6.98 30.54 9.34
N PRO A 89 6.63 31.59 10.10
CA PRO A 89 6.64 31.50 11.56
C PRO A 89 5.62 30.46 12.05
N TRP A 90 4.45 30.40 11.41
CA TRP A 90 3.41 29.44 11.75
C TRP A 90 3.80 28.01 11.38
N LEU A 91 4.37 27.79 10.19
CA LEU A 91 4.79 26.46 9.74
C LEU A 91 5.87 25.84 10.62
N ARG A 92 6.73 26.66 11.24
CA ARG A 92 7.76 26.19 12.19
C ARG A 92 7.20 25.87 13.58
N ASP A 93 6.21 26.63 14.02
CA ASP A 93 5.61 26.50 15.36
C ASP A 93 4.49 25.47 15.41
N VAL A 94 3.83 25.20 14.28
CA VAL A 94 2.69 24.27 14.24
C VAL A 94 3.14 22.85 14.56
N ASP A 95 2.71 22.38 15.74
CA ASP A 95 2.80 20.97 16.10
C ASP A 95 1.78 20.18 15.26
N GLY A 96 2.24 19.61 14.15
CA GLY A 96 1.44 18.77 13.26
C GLY A 96 0.77 17.58 13.97
N ARG A 97 1.23 17.19 15.17
CA ARG A 97 0.59 16.12 15.99
C ARG A 97 -0.70 16.58 16.67
N ARG A 98 -0.93 17.89 16.77
CA ARG A 98 -2.18 18.47 17.31
C ARG A 98 -3.23 18.71 16.23
N GLU A 99 -2.83 18.75 14.96
CA GLU A 99 -3.74 18.80 13.82
C GLU A 99 -4.21 17.37 13.50
N ARG A 100 -5.48 17.07 13.78
CA ARG A 100 -6.06 15.73 13.57
C ARG A 100 -6.88 15.60 12.29
N SER A 101 -7.04 16.70 11.57
CA SER A 101 -7.81 16.73 10.33
C SER A 101 -7.15 15.91 9.24
N TYR A 102 -7.93 15.08 8.57
CA TYR A 102 -7.42 14.13 7.58
C TYR A 102 -6.60 14.82 6.47
N GLY A 103 -5.35 14.37 6.27
CA GLY A 103 -4.46 14.86 5.22
C GLY A 103 -3.76 16.20 5.49
N LEU A 104 -4.18 16.94 6.51
CA LEU A 104 -3.61 18.25 6.83
C LEU A 104 -2.19 18.16 7.42
N PRO A 105 -1.87 17.26 8.38
CA PRO A 105 -0.51 17.11 8.89
C PRO A 105 0.51 16.83 7.78
N GLU A 106 0.15 15.98 6.81
CA GLU A 106 0.99 15.68 5.66
C GLU A 106 1.20 16.91 4.76
N ALA A 107 0.15 17.70 4.54
CA ALA A 107 0.23 18.93 3.76
C ALA A 107 1.10 20.01 4.44
N ILE A 108 0.95 20.19 5.75
CA ILE A 108 1.80 21.08 6.57
C ILE A 108 3.26 20.66 6.45
N LEU A 109 3.53 19.36 6.58
CA LEU A 109 4.89 18.86 6.52
C LEU A 109 5.53 19.06 5.14
N ARG A 110 4.78 18.83 4.05
CA ARG A 110 5.23 19.16 2.69
C ARG A 110 5.51 20.65 2.55
N ALA A 111 4.62 21.51 3.03
CA ALA A 111 4.80 22.96 2.95
C ALA A 111 6.06 23.42 3.70
N ARG A 112 6.37 22.82 4.86
CA ARG A 112 7.64 23.05 5.58
C ARG A 112 8.86 22.70 4.72
N GLY A 113 8.81 21.59 3.98
CA GLY A 113 9.85 21.24 3.01
C GLY A 113 9.99 22.27 1.89
N GLU A 114 8.87 22.66 1.27
CA GLU A 114 8.83 23.63 0.17
C GLU A 114 9.38 25.01 0.55
N VAL A 115 9.15 25.45 1.78
CA VAL A 115 9.72 26.72 2.29
C VAL A 115 11.17 26.62 2.78
N GLY A 116 11.75 25.41 2.76
CA GLY A 116 13.14 25.20 3.13
C GLY A 116 13.39 24.94 4.61
N ASP A 117 12.41 24.47 5.38
CA ASP A 117 12.62 24.06 6.77
C ASP A 117 13.29 22.67 6.84
N ARG A 118 14.62 22.66 6.96
CA ARG A 118 15.44 21.44 7.06
C ARG A 118 15.07 20.55 8.25
N SER A 119 14.51 21.12 9.32
CA SER A 119 14.10 20.33 10.49
C SER A 119 12.92 19.40 10.19
N ALA A 120 12.24 19.56 9.05
CA ALA A 120 11.18 18.67 8.60
C ALA A 120 11.71 17.42 7.85
N ALA A 121 13.01 17.34 7.55
CA ALA A 121 13.57 16.25 6.73
C ALA A 121 13.31 14.86 7.32
N PRO A 122 13.51 14.58 8.64
CA PRO A 122 13.27 13.25 9.20
C PRO A 122 11.82 12.79 9.07
N GLU A 123 10.84 13.66 9.33
CA GLU A 123 9.42 13.32 9.19
C GLU A 123 9.02 13.21 7.72
N LEU A 124 9.59 14.03 6.82
CA LEU A 124 9.36 13.91 5.39
C LEU A 124 9.92 12.59 4.84
N ALA A 125 11.07 12.11 5.35
CA ALA A 125 11.61 10.80 5.04
C ALA A 125 10.67 9.67 5.49
N THR A 126 10.14 9.75 6.71
CA THR A 126 9.09 8.82 7.17
C THR A 126 7.87 8.84 6.26
N LEU A 127 7.42 10.02 5.84
CA LEU A 127 6.27 10.14 4.94
C LEU A 127 6.58 9.58 3.54
N ALA A 128 7.79 9.79 3.02
CA ALA A 128 8.28 9.29 1.74
C ALA A 128 8.57 7.77 1.74
N ALA A 129 8.63 7.15 2.90
CA ALA A 129 8.74 5.69 3.07
C ALA A 129 7.35 5.02 3.21
N SER A 130 6.26 5.80 3.30
CA SER A 130 4.92 5.26 3.54
C SER A 130 4.49 4.23 2.49
N ALA A 131 3.81 3.17 2.95
CA ALA A 131 3.13 2.21 2.08
C ALA A 131 1.98 2.86 1.28
N TRP A 132 1.43 3.98 1.76
CA TRP A 132 0.34 4.69 1.10
C TRP A 132 0.89 5.64 0.03
N ARG A 133 0.66 5.33 -1.24
CA ARG A 133 1.20 6.08 -2.40
C ARG A 133 0.89 7.59 -2.37
N ARG A 134 -0.24 8.00 -1.79
CA ARG A 134 -0.57 9.43 -1.62
C ARG A 134 0.37 10.10 -0.63
N ARG A 135 0.57 9.50 0.54
CA ARG A 135 1.50 9.98 1.58
C ARG A 135 2.93 9.98 1.07
N GLN A 136 3.36 8.87 0.46
CA GLN A 136 4.68 8.75 -0.16
C GLN A 136 5.02 9.94 -1.06
N ARG A 137 4.12 10.27 -2.00
CA ARG A 137 4.31 11.41 -2.94
C ARG A 137 4.44 12.76 -2.23
N ILE A 138 3.70 12.97 -1.14
CA ILE A 138 3.77 14.21 -0.36
C ILE A 138 5.14 14.34 0.31
N GLY A 139 5.64 13.26 0.93
CA GLY A 139 6.96 13.24 1.55
C GLY A 139 8.10 13.41 0.53
N GLU A 140 8.00 12.72 -0.61
CA GLU A 140 8.96 12.83 -1.72
C GLU A 140 9.02 14.27 -2.26
N ALA A 141 7.88 14.92 -2.47
CA ALA A 141 7.83 16.30 -2.93
C ALA A 141 8.48 17.29 -1.94
N GLY A 142 8.21 17.13 -0.64
CA GLY A 142 8.84 17.98 0.38
C GLY A 142 10.36 17.79 0.46
N LEU A 143 10.85 16.54 0.38
CA LEU A 143 12.29 16.26 0.33
C LEU A 143 12.95 16.78 -0.95
N GLU A 144 12.27 16.65 -2.09
CA GLU A 144 12.76 17.16 -3.37
C GLU A 144 12.90 18.69 -3.33
N ALA A 145 11.95 19.40 -2.72
CA ALA A 145 12.06 20.84 -2.54
C ALA A 145 13.24 21.23 -1.64
N LEU A 146 13.48 20.48 -0.55
CA LEU A 146 14.67 20.67 0.30
C LEU A 146 15.97 20.43 -0.47
N VAL A 147 16.05 19.36 -1.26
CA VAL A 147 17.21 19.03 -2.10
C VAL A 147 17.43 20.10 -3.18
N ALA A 148 16.37 20.57 -3.83
CA ALA A 148 16.47 21.62 -4.85
C ALA A 148 17.03 22.91 -4.27
N ARG A 149 16.74 23.22 -3.00
CA ARG A 149 17.18 24.44 -2.32
C ARG A 149 18.58 24.34 -1.73
N TYR A 150 18.91 23.22 -1.10
CA TYR A 150 20.15 23.08 -0.32
C TYR A 150 21.16 22.10 -0.92
N GLY A 151 20.79 21.34 -1.94
CA GLY A 151 21.55 20.19 -2.42
C GLY A 151 21.30 18.93 -1.61
N VAL A 152 21.83 17.80 -2.08
CA VAL A 152 21.61 16.48 -1.46
C VAL A 152 22.35 16.36 -0.13
N GLU A 153 23.62 16.75 -0.06
CA GLU A 153 24.47 16.46 1.11
C GLU A 153 24.03 17.12 2.41
N PRO A 154 23.56 18.38 2.42
CA PRO A 154 23.03 18.96 3.64
C PRO A 154 21.80 18.20 4.16
N ILE A 155 20.94 17.72 3.26
CA ILE A 155 19.75 16.95 3.66
C ILE A 155 20.14 15.57 4.16
N LEU A 156 21.12 14.90 3.55
CA LEU A 156 21.65 13.64 4.07
C LEU A 156 22.31 13.79 5.44
N THR A 157 22.93 14.93 5.72
CA THR A 157 23.53 15.24 7.03
C THR A 157 22.48 15.41 8.13
N ASP A 158 21.28 15.91 7.78
CA ASP A 158 20.18 16.07 8.73
C ASP A 158 19.43 14.76 9.01
N LEU A 159 19.65 13.73 8.18
CA LEU A 159 19.03 12.44 8.32
C LEU A 159 19.93 11.47 9.10
N GLY A 160 19.30 10.57 9.84
CA GLY A 160 20.00 9.55 10.60
C GLY A 160 20.23 8.28 9.79
N ASP A 161 20.07 7.15 10.46
CA ASP A 161 20.23 5.82 9.88
C ASP A 161 19.00 4.93 10.06
N ARG A 162 17.82 5.53 10.23
CA ARG A 162 16.56 4.78 10.24
C ARG A 162 16.30 4.22 8.83
N PRO A 163 15.52 3.13 8.67
CA PRO A 163 15.18 2.59 7.36
C PRO A 163 14.68 3.65 6.37
N GLU A 164 13.83 4.57 6.81
CA GLU A 164 13.25 5.62 5.97
C GLU A 164 14.30 6.62 5.48
N ASP A 165 15.29 6.91 6.33
CA ASP A 165 16.44 7.77 6.01
C ASP A 165 17.35 7.08 4.99
N ARG A 166 17.61 5.77 5.17
CA ARG A 166 18.38 4.94 4.23
C ARG A 166 17.66 4.82 2.88
N MET A 167 16.33 4.66 2.86
CA MET A 167 15.54 4.66 1.61
C MET A 167 15.73 5.96 0.82
N PHE A 168 15.72 7.11 1.50
CA PHE A 168 15.99 8.39 0.83
C PHE A 168 17.42 8.43 0.26
N ARG A 169 18.42 8.00 1.03
CA ARG A 169 19.83 7.91 0.58
C ARG A 169 19.98 7.05 -0.69
N VAL A 170 19.30 5.92 -0.73
CA VAL A 170 19.28 5.01 -1.90
C VAL A 170 18.70 5.70 -3.12
N ARG A 171 17.57 6.42 -2.98
CA ARG A 171 16.99 7.20 -4.09
C ARG A 171 17.95 8.28 -4.59
N MET A 172 18.64 8.99 -3.70
CA MET A 172 19.59 10.03 -4.09
C MET A 172 20.79 9.46 -4.84
N ARG A 173 21.36 8.35 -4.35
CA ARG A 173 22.44 7.63 -5.05
C ARG A 173 22.02 7.19 -6.44
N HIS A 174 20.86 6.53 -6.55
CA HIS A 174 20.33 6.09 -7.85
C HIS A 174 20.10 7.28 -8.80
N ARG A 175 19.51 8.39 -8.32
CA ARG A 175 19.31 9.61 -9.13
C ARG A 175 20.62 10.23 -9.62
N ALA A 176 21.69 10.12 -8.85
CA ALA A 176 23.04 10.54 -9.25
C ALA A 176 23.72 9.55 -10.23
N GLY A 177 23.03 8.48 -10.65
CA GLY A 177 23.59 7.44 -11.52
C GLY A 177 24.55 6.49 -10.80
N ALA A 178 24.61 6.54 -9.47
CA ALA A 178 25.44 5.63 -8.69
C ALA A 178 24.77 4.26 -8.52
N ASP A 179 25.61 3.25 -8.34
CA ASP A 179 25.15 1.88 -8.07
C ASP A 179 24.52 1.76 -6.67
N VAL A 180 23.43 1.00 -6.62
CA VAL A 180 22.68 0.66 -5.40
C VAL A 180 22.54 -0.85 -5.20
N THR A 181 23.25 -1.66 -5.99
CA THR A 181 23.19 -3.13 -5.92
C THR A 181 23.62 -3.64 -4.54
N GLU A 182 24.61 -3.02 -3.91
CA GLU A 182 25.02 -3.36 -2.54
C GLU A 182 23.91 -3.17 -1.49
N THR A 183 22.90 -2.34 -1.77
CA THR A 183 21.76 -2.12 -0.87
C THR A 183 20.82 -3.33 -0.81
N LEU A 184 20.96 -4.31 -1.70
CA LEU A 184 20.21 -5.57 -1.60
C LEU A 184 20.52 -6.36 -0.31
N THR A 185 21.61 -6.04 0.39
CA THR A 185 21.94 -6.62 1.71
C THR A 185 21.47 -5.80 2.89
N ASP A 186 20.71 -4.71 2.67
CA ASP A 186 20.19 -3.91 3.79
C ASP A 186 19.34 -4.81 4.72
N PRO A 187 19.54 -4.75 6.04
CA PRO A 187 18.78 -5.58 6.99
C PRO A 187 17.28 -5.22 7.01
N ASP A 188 16.90 -4.04 6.53
CA ASP A 188 15.50 -3.67 6.36
C ASP A 188 15.01 -4.00 4.95
N ARG A 189 14.00 -4.88 4.90
CA ARG A 189 13.43 -5.38 3.63
C ARG A 189 12.76 -4.29 2.79
N ASP A 190 12.24 -3.20 3.37
CA ASP A 190 11.68 -2.10 2.58
C ASP A 190 12.79 -1.33 1.84
N VAL A 191 13.97 -1.21 2.47
CA VAL A 191 15.16 -0.61 1.84
C VAL A 191 15.68 -1.51 0.71
N ALA A 192 15.84 -2.82 0.98
CA ALA A 192 16.28 -3.77 -0.03
C ALA A 192 15.27 -3.90 -1.21
N TYR A 193 13.97 -3.90 -0.91
CA TYR A 193 12.91 -3.87 -1.93
C TYR A 193 12.97 -2.59 -2.78
N LEU A 194 13.20 -1.43 -2.16
CA LEU A 194 13.37 -0.18 -2.90
C LEU A 194 14.58 -0.29 -3.84
N ALA A 195 15.73 -0.75 -3.34
CA ALA A 195 16.92 -0.93 -4.15
C ALA A 195 16.65 -1.86 -5.35
N GLN A 196 16.07 -3.04 -5.13
CA GLN A 196 15.76 -3.97 -6.23
C GLN A 196 14.86 -3.33 -7.28
N SER A 197 13.90 -2.51 -6.87
CA SER A 197 12.97 -1.84 -7.80
C SER A 197 13.62 -0.76 -8.66
N LEU A 198 14.75 -0.19 -8.22
CA LEU A 198 15.51 0.84 -8.93
C LEU A 198 16.56 0.28 -9.89
N LEU A 199 17.03 -0.96 -9.66
CA LEU A 199 18.04 -1.59 -10.51
C LEU A 199 17.53 -1.78 -11.94
N SER A 200 18.41 -1.52 -12.91
CA SER A 200 18.08 -1.54 -14.34
C SER A 200 19.12 -2.27 -15.21
N ASP A 201 20.17 -2.84 -14.61
CA ASP A 201 21.28 -3.50 -15.30
C ASP A 201 21.30 -5.01 -14.99
N PRO A 202 20.78 -5.87 -15.89
CA PRO A 202 20.80 -7.31 -15.72
C PRO A 202 22.21 -7.92 -15.63
N ALA A 203 23.20 -7.36 -16.34
CA ALA A 203 24.55 -7.92 -16.35
C ALA A 203 25.22 -7.75 -14.97
N ARG A 204 25.03 -6.58 -14.36
CA ARG A 204 25.47 -6.31 -12.99
C ARG A 204 24.82 -7.23 -11.97
N LEU A 205 23.50 -7.43 -12.08
CA LEU A 205 22.77 -8.35 -11.20
C LEU A 205 23.31 -9.78 -11.28
N ARG A 206 23.65 -10.25 -12.49
CA ARG A 206 24.28 -11.57 -12.67
C ARG A 206 25.62 -11.66 -11.95
N GLY A 207 26.49 -10.65 -12.09
CA GLY A 207 27.77 -10.61 -11.37
C GLY A 207 27.60 -10.58 -9.85
N TYR A 208 26.59 -9.86 -9.36
CA TYR A 208 26.32 -9.73 -7.93
C TYR A 208 25.86 -11.03 -7.26
N LEU A 209 25.25 -11.98 -7.99
CA LEU A 209 24.78 -13.26 -7.41
C LEU A 209 25.91 -14.07 -6.75
N ASP A 210 27.13 -13.96 -7.28
CA ASP A 210 28.31 -14.63 -6.74
C ASP A 210 28.89 -13.91 -5.52
N GLU A 211 28.81 -12.57 -5.51
CA GLU A 211 29.38 -11.70 -4.47
C GLU A 211 28.45 -11.49 -3.26
N ALA A 212 27.14 -11.62 -3.46
CA ALA A 212 26.15 -11.33 -2.44
C ALA A 212 26.36 -12.20 -1.18
N PRO A 213 26.47 -11.59 0.02
CA PRO A 213 26.87 -12.28 1.24
C PRO A 213 25.76 -13.12 1.87
N THR A 214 24.49 -12.93 1.49
CA THR A 214 23.34 -13.62 2.09
C THR A 214 22.41 -14.21 1.03
N VAL A 215 21.72 -15.28 1.40
CA VAL A 215 20.68 -15.91 0.56
C VAL A 215 19.55 -14.93 0.24
N GLU A 216 19.19 -14.06 1.20
CA GLU A 216 18.16 -13.04 1.00
C GLU A 216 18.58 -11.99 -0.05
N ALA A 217 19.82 -11.49 0.01
CA ALA A 217 20.34 -10.58 -1.00
C ALA A 217 20.40 -11.22 -2.39
N LYS A 218 20.82 -12.50 -2.47
CA LYS A 218 20.76 -13.28 -3.72
C LYS A 218 19.33 -13.40 -4.23
N SER A 219 18.37 -13.65 -3.35
CA SER A 219 16.95 -13.77 -3.72
C SER A 219 16.38 -12.44 -4.22
N TRP A 220 16.76 -11.30 -3.63
CA TRP A 220 16.43 -9.97 -4.17
C TRP A 220 17.02 -9.75 -5.56
N ALA A 221 18.28 -10.14 -5.77
CA ALA A 221 18.94 -10.02 -7.07
C ALA A 221 18.26 -10.91 -8.15
N VAL A 222 17.89 -12.14 -7.80
CA VAL A 222 17.10 -13.03 -8.68
C VAL A 222 15.76 -12.39 -9.02
N PHE A 223 15.04 -11.84 -8.03
CA PHE A 223 13.76 -11.19 -8.27
C PHE A 223 13.89 -9.95 -9.16
N ALA A 224 14.90 -9.12 -8.94
CA ALA A 224 15.20 -7.98 -9.81
C ALA A 224 15.55 -8.40 -11.24
N LEU A 225 16.36 -9.46 -11.39
CA LEU A 225 16.74 -10.00 -12.69
C LEU A 225 15.53 -10.53 -13.45
N HIS A 226 14.65 -11.29 -12.78
CA HIS A 226 13.40 -11.75 -13.37
C HIS A 226 12.51 -10.59 -13.80
N ARG A 227 12.33 -9.57 -12.95
CA ARG A 227 11.56 -8.37 -13.29
C ARG A 227 12.06 -7.66 -14.55
N LEU A 228 13.38 -7.63 -14.77
CA LEU A 228 13.98 -6.96 -15.92
C LEU A 228 13.98 -7.80 -17.20
N THR A 229 14.01 -9.13 -17.09
CA THR A 229 14.20 -10.03 -18.23
C THR A 229 12.94 -10.80 -18.61
N GLY A 230 12.07 -11.08 -17.65
CA GLY A 230 10.95 -12.01 -17.79
C GLY A 230 11.37 -13.46 -18.03
N ASP A 231 12.65 -13.80 -17.89
CA ASP A 231 13.17 -15.13 -18.21
C ASP A 231 12.96 -16.10 -17.03
N THR A 232 11.85 -16.83 -17.08
CA THR A 232 11.49 -17.84 -16.07
C THR A 232 12.49 -19.01 -16.04
N ASP A 233 13.05 -19.41 -17.18
CA ASP A 233 13.99 -20.53 -17.24
C ASP A 233 15.34 -20.15 -16.62
N GLU A 234 15.83 -18.94 -16.88
CA GLU A 234 16.98 -18.37 -16.18
C GLU A 234 16.72 -18.27 -14.68
N THR A 235 15.56 -17.76 -14.29
CA THR A 235 15.17 -17.62 -12.88
C THR A 235 15.20 -18.98 -12.16
N ARG A 236 14.62 -20.02 -12.77
CA ARG A 236 14.63 -21.40 -12.23
C ARG A 236 16.03 -21.99 -12.16
N ARG A 237 16.86 -21.78 -13.20
CA ARG A 237 18.27 -22.24 -13.19
C ARG A 237 19.06 -21.62 -12.05
N ILE A 238 18.93 -20.31 -11.84
CA ILE A 238 19.62 -19.61 -10.76
C ILE A 238 19.08 -20.06 -9.39
N HIS A 239 17.75 -20.15 -9.23
CA HIS A 239 17.15 -20.64 -7.98
C HIS A 239 17.62 -22.05 -7.61
N ALA A 240 17.72 -22.94 -8.60
CA ALA A 240 18.28 -24.29 -8.42
C ALA A 240 19.76 -24.26 -8.03
N ALA A 241 20.57 -23.41 -8.67
CA ALA A 241 21.99 -23.25 -8.32
C ALA A 241 22.19 -22.71 -6.89
N LEU A 242 21.23 -21.94 -6.37
CA LEU A 242 21.21 -21.47 -4.99
C LEU A 242 20.70 -22.51 -3.99
N GLY A 243 20.32 -23.72 -4.44
CA GLY A 243 19.80 -24.79 -3.58
C GLY A 243 18.32 -24.65 -3.25
N HIS A 244 17.54 -23.99 -4.10
CA HIS A 244 16.12 -23.73 -3.91
C HIS A 244 15.78 -23.09 -2.56
N PRO A 245 16.38 -21.93 -2.21
CA PRO A 245 16.11 -21.28 -0.93
C PRO A 245 14.62 -20.96 -0.78
N ARG A 246 14.07 -21.29 0.38
CA ARG A 246 12.67 -21.05 0.79
C ARG A 246 12.63 -20.47 2.20
N VAL A 247 11.51 -19.86 2.56
CA VAL A 247 11.20 -19.49 3.94
C VAL A 247 10.57 -20.71 4.61
N GLU A 248 11.25 -21.28 5.59
CA GLU A 248 10.75 -22.43 6.34
C GLU A 248 9.66 -22.01 7.32
N VAL A 249 8.49 -22.65 7.22
CA VAL A 249 7.36 -22.45 8.13
C VAL A 249 7.03 -23.81 8.75
N SER A 250 7.28 -23.94 10.05
CA SER A 250 7.10 -25.22 10.76
C SER A 250 5.67 -25.72 10.67
N GLY A 251 5.49 -26.96 10.23
CA GLY A 251 4.18 -27.61 10.11
C GLY A 251 3.40 -27.29 8.82
N LEU A 252 3.87 -26.34 8.00
CA LEU A 252 3.23 -26.00 6.74
C LEU A 252 3.63 -27.01 5.65
N ASP A 253 2.69 -27.79 5.16
CA ASP A 253 2.94 -28.74 4.07
C ASP A 253 2.89 -28.08 2.68
N ASP A 254 3.40 -28.80 1.67
CA ASP A 254 3.59 -28.29 0.31
C ASP A 254 2.28 -27.96 -0.43
N GLU A 255 1.16 -28.64 -0.12
CA GLU A 255 -0.12 -28.38 -0.81
C GLU A 255 -0.70 -27.03 -0.38
N VAL A 256 -0.79 -26.80 0.94
CA VAL A 256 -1.26 -25.52 1.50
C VAL A 256 -0.28 -24.41 1.16
N ARG A 257 1.03 -24.67 1.27
CA ARG A 257 2.07 -23.72 0.89
C ARG A 257 1.92 -23.28 -0.56
N SER A 258 1.75 -24.23 -1.49
CA SER A 258 1.60 -23.93 -2.92
C SER A 258 0.42 -22.99 -3.18
N ALA A 259 -0.73 -23.25 -2.55
CA ALA A 259 -1.91 -22.39 -2.67
C ALA A 259 -1.64 -20.97 -2.16
N ILE A 260 -1.04 -20.85 -0.97
CA ILE A 260 -0.71 -19.55 -0.34
C ILE A 260 0.33 -18.78 -1.17
N VAL A 261 1.39 -19.46 -1.62
CA VAL A 261 2.48 -18.83 -2.38
C VAL A 261 1.97 -18.26 -3.70
N HIS A 262 1.20 -19.03 -4.45
CA HIS A 262 0.71 -18.58 -5.76
C HIS A 262 -0.38 -17.52 -5.65
N GLU A 263 -1.17 -17.52 -4.57
CA GLU A 263 -2.14 -16.47 -4.32
C GLU A 263 -1.47 -15.16 -3.89
N TYR A 264 -0.62 -15.23 -2.85
CA TYR A 264 -0.19 -14.02 -2.15
C TYR A 264 1.19 -13.50 -2.53
N ALA A 265 2.14 -14.35 -2.96
CA ALA A 265 3.52 -13.91 -3.12
C ALA A 265 3.69 -12.89 -4.27
N GLY A 266 2.86 -12.96 -5.32
CA GLY A 266 2.89 -11.97 -6.41
C GLY A 266 2.47 -10.57 -5.95
N GLY A 267 1.50 -10.49 -5.04
CA GLY A 267 0.93 -9.23 -4.52
C GLY A 267 1.42 -8.82 -3.13
N CYS A 268 2.31 -9.61 -2.50
CA CYS A 268 2.72 -9.36 -1.13
C CYS A 268 3.48 -8.04 -0.98
N GLN A 269 3.42 -7.47 0.21
CA GLN A 269 3.96 -6.15 0.51
C GLN A 269 5.50 -6.17 0.53
N ARG A 270 6.07 -4.97 0.41
CA ARG A 270 7.53 -4.71 0.29
C ARG A 270 8.37 -5.41 1.38
N ARG A 271 7.86 -5.51 2.60
CA ARG A 271 8.48 -6.19 3.76
C ARG A 271 8.55 -7.72 3.69
N SER A 272 7.91 -8.34 2.69
CA SER A 272 7.95 -9.80 2.55
C SER A 272 9.33 -10.25 2.13
N ASP A 273 9.79 -11.38 2.68
CA ASP A 273 11.04 -12.01 2.28
C ASP A 273 11.00 -12.34 0.77
N PRO A 274 12.07 -12.01 0.02
CA PRO A 274 12.12 -12.22 -1.43
C PRO A 274 11.99 -13.68 -1.83
N ARG A 275 12.35 -14.63 -0.96
CA ARG A 275 12.25 -16.07 -1.25
C ARG A 275 10.82 -16.49 -1.56
N TRP A 276 9.81 -15.87 -0.93
CA TRP A 276 8.40 -16.12 -1.27
C TRP A 276 8.08 -15.78 -2.74
N ARG A 277 8.61 -14.66 -3.23
CA ARG A 277 8.40 -14.21 -4.62
C ARG A 277 9.14 -15.11 -5.60
N VAL A 278 10.41 -15.42 -5.31
CA VAL A 278 11.22 -16.29 -6.16
C VAL A 278 10.63 -17.70 -6.20
N GLU A 279 10.11 -18.20 -5.09
CA GLU A 279 9.41 -19.48 -5.04
C GLU A 279 8.19 -19.51 -5.96
N ALA A 280 7.31 -18.50 -5.88
CA ALA A 280 6.14 -18.40 -6.77
C ALA A 280 6.51 -18.33 -8.25
N LEU A 281 7.64 -17.72 -8.58
CA LEU A 281 8.14 -17.64 -9.97
C LEU A 281 8.72 -18.96 -10.46
N CYS A 282 9.29 -19.77 -9.58
CA CYS A 282 10.00 -20.99 -9.94
C CYS A 282 9.13 -22.24 -9.87
N ALA A 283 8.18 -22.27 -8.92
CA ALA A 283 7.26 -23.38 -8.72
C ALA A 283 6.20 -23.45 -9.84
N GLU A 284 5.68 -24.65 -10.07
CA GLU A 284 4.52 -24.83 -10.95
C GLU A 284 3.25 -24.37 -10.20
N PRO A 285 2.43 -23.50 -10.80
CA PRO A 285 1.17 -23.09 -10.19
C PRO A 285 0.23 -24.28 -9.96
N PRO A 286 -0.54 -24.28 -8.85
CA PRO A 286 -1.59 -25.26 -8.68
C PRO A 286 -2.61 -25.14 -9.82
N ALA A 287 -3.19 -26.27 -10.21
CA ALA A 287 -4.26 -26.28 -11.21
C ALA A 287 -5.40 -25.36 -10.72
N ARG A 288 -5.85 -24.45 -11.60
CA ARG A 288 -6.93 -23.51 -11.25
C ARG A 288 -8.16 -24.28 -10.74
N PRO A 289 -8.63 -23.98 -9.52
CA PRO A 289 -9.83 -24.60 -8.97
C PRO A 289 -11.06 -24.41 -9.87
N ASP A 290 -11.77 -25.50 -10.20
CA ASP A 290 -13.16 -25.44 -10.67
C ASP A 290 -14.05 -25.12 -9.46
N VAL A 291 -14.16 -23.83 -9.12
CA VAL A 291 -14.88 -23.36 -7.93
C VAL A 291 -16.32 -23.85 -7.96
N ASP A 292 -17.04 -23.65 -9.08
CA ASP A 292 -18.42 -24.10 -9.20
C ASP A 292 -18.57 -25.62 -9.04
N GLY A 293 -17.65 -26.40 -9.62
CA GLY A 293 -17.62 -27.84 -9.45
C GLY A 293 -17.31 -28.29 -8.02
N GLN A 294 -16.44 -27.56 -7.32
CA GLN A 294 -16.15 -27.79 -5.90
C GLN A 294 -17.37 -27.47 -5.04
N LEU A 295 -18.01 -26.32 -5.24
CA LEU A 295 -19.22 -25.94 -4.49
C LEU A 295 -20.35 -26.95 -4.70
N ARG A 296 -20.63 -27.35 -5.95
CA ARG A 296 -21.61 -28.41 -6.24
C ARG A 296 -21.27 -29.73 -5.53
N ARG A 297 -19.98 -30.10 -5.50
CA ARG A 297 -19.50 -31.31 -4.83
C ARG A 297 -19.66 -31.23 -3.31
N ALA A 298 -19.33 -30.09 -2.72
CA ALA A 298 -19.49 -29.83 -1.28
C ALA A 298 -20.97 -29.91 -0.89
N THR A 299 -21.85 -29.17 -1.56
CA THR A 299 -23.31 -29.23 -1.31
C THR A 299 -23.83 -30.66 -1.45
N ALA A 300 -23.49 -31.38 -2.52
CA ALA A 300 -23.93 -32.76 -2.72
C ALA A 300 -23.39 -33.74 -1.66
N ALA A 301 -22.18 -33.51 -1.12
CA ALA A 301 -21.62 -34.31 -0.05
C ALA A 301 -22.35 -34.08 1.28
N LEU A 302 -22.59 -32.81 1.63
CA LEU A 302 -23.33 -32.42 2.82
C LEU A 302 -24.77 -32.94 2.78
N THR A 303 -25.48 -32.78 1.65
CA THR A 303 -26.83 -33.32 1.47
C THR A 303 -26.88 -34.85 1.64
N ARG A 304 -25.91 -35.59 1.08
CA ARG A 304 -25.84 -37.05 1.24
C ARG A 304 -25.55 -37.47 2.68
N ALA A 305 -24.86 -36.63 3.45
CA ALA A 305 -24.63 -36.85 4.88
C ALA A 305 -25.85 -36.52 5.74
N GLY A 306 -26.97 -36.10 5.14
CA GLY A 306 -28.21 -35.77 5.83
C GLY A 306 -28.26 -34.33 6.36
N LEU A 307 -27.30 -33.49 5.99
CA LEU A 307 -27.31 -32.07 6.31
C LEU A 307 -28.20 -31.33 5.30
N ALA A 308 -28.83 -30.22 5.71
CA ALA A 308 -29.57 -29.32 4.82
C ALA A 308 -28.74 -28.08 4.42
N PRO A 309 -27.71 -28.20 3.54
CA PRO A 309 -26.89 -27.05 3.17
C PRO A 309 -27.69 -26.03 2.37
N MET A 310 -27.59 -24.77 2.77
CA MET A 310 -28.04 -23.64 1.97
C MET A 310 -27.17 -23.46 0.71
N PRO A 311 -27.66 -22.73 -0.31
CA PRO A 311 -26.84 -22.36 -1.45
C PRO A 311 -25.54 -21.65 -0.99
N PRO A 312 -24.37 -22.01 -1.56
CA PRO A 312 -23.12 -21.34 -1.25
C PRO A 312 -23.18 -19.85 -1.62
N VAL A 313 -22.59 -18.99 -0.78
CA VAL A 313 -22.54 -17.54 -0.97
C VAL A 313 -21.08 -17.10 -0.90
N SER A 314 -20.63 -16.19 -1.77
CA SER A 314 -19.26 -15.64 -1.69
C SER A 314 -19.07 -14.92 -0.35
N CYS A 315 -17.85 -14.88 0.18
CA CYS A 315 -17.59 -14.14 1.43
C CYS A 315 -17.96 -12.65 1.32
N GLY A 316 -17.74 -12.02 0.16
CA GLY A 316 -18.12 -10.63 -0.08
C GLY A 316 -19.64 -10.41 -0.01
N ASP A 317 -20.42 -11.30 -0.62
CA ASP A 317 -21.89 -11.24 -0.53
C ASP A 317 -22.40 -11.55 0.88
N HIS A 318 -21.78 -12.52 1.56
CA HIS A 318 -22.12 -12.88 2.94
C HIS A 318 -21.90 -11.70 3.90
N HIS A 319 -20.76 -11.00 3.78
CA HIS A 319 -20.45 -9.80 4.57
C HIS A 319 -21.09 -8.51 4.03
N ARG A 320 -21.72 -8.58 2.85
CA ARG A 320 -22.32 -7.47 2.08
C ARG A 320 -21.33 -6.37 1.68
N GLN A 321 -20.03 -6.68 1.68
CA GLN A 321 -18.94 -5.82 1.26
C GLN A 321 -17.65 -6.64 1.07
N GLY A 322 -16.70 -6.08 0.33
CA GLY A 322 -15.40 -6.69 0.14
C GLY A 322 -15.39 -7.88 -0.82
N ASP A 323 -14.25 -8.56 -0.86
CA ASP A 323 -14.01 -9.79 -1.62
C ASP A 323 -13.05 -10.71 -0.84
N GLY A 324 -12.83 -11.93 -1.32
CA GLY A 324 -11.96 -12.87 -0.63
C GLY A 324 -11.82 -14.23 -1.29
N THR A 325 -11.27 -15.17 -0.53
CA THR A 325 -10.81 -16.47 -1.04
C THR A 325 -11.66 -17.64 -0.57
N TYR A 326 -12.94 -17.40 -0.24
CA TYR A 326 -13.86 -18.47 0.15
C TYR A 326 -15.34 -18.19 -0.12
N HIS A 327 -16.13 -19.26 -0.05
CA HIS A 327 -17.59 -19.22 0.01
C HIS A 327 -18.08 -19.79 1.35
N VAL A 328 -19.20 -19.27 1.84
CA VAL A 328 -19.91 -19.76 3.03
C VAL A 328 -21.03 -20.69 2.61
N ILE A 329 -21.11 -21.85 3.26
CA ILE A 329 -22.25 -22.77 3.19
C ILE A 329 -22.80 -22.92 4.61
N VAL A 330 -24.01 -22.43 4.83
CA VAL A 330 -24.73 -22.61 6.10
C VAL A 330 -25.45 -23.95 6.08
N CYS A 331 -25.32 -24.73 7.15
CA CYS A 331 -26.04 -25.98 7.35
C CYS A 331 -26.48 -26.12 8.82
N ASP A 332 -27.15 -27.23 9.14
CA ASP A 332 -27.67 -27.49 10.50
C ASP A 332 -26.56 -27.54 11.58
N GLU A 333 -25.33 -27.88 11.19
CA GLU A 333 -24.17 -27.89 12.10
C GLU A 333 -23.52 -26.50 12.24
N GLY A 334 -23.83 -25.53 11.38
CA GLY A 334 -23.24 -24.20 11.40
C GLY A 334 -22.71 -23.72 10.05
N GLU A 335 -21.76 -22.79 10.09
CA GLU A 335 -21.14 -22.19 8.90
C GLU A 335 -19.87 -22.95 8.50
N LEU A 336 -19.83 -23.37 7.25
CA LEU A 336 -18.68 -24.03 6.63
C LEU A 336 -18.08 -23.10 5.59
N LEU A 337 -16.75 -23.01 5.55
CA LEU A 337 -16.02 -22.20 4.59
C LEU A 337 -15.37 -23.11 3.54
N ILE A 338 -15.59 -22.82 2.27
CA ILE A 338 -14.97 -23.54 1.14
C ILE A 338 -14.03 -22.59 0.42
N SER A 339 -12.73 -22.88 0.45
CA SER A 339 -11.71 -22.02 -0.16
C SER A 339 -11.83 -22.01 -1.69
N THR A 340 -11.52 -20.88 -2.31
CA THR A 340 -11.37 -20.74 -3.76
C THR A 340 -9.95 -21.07 -4.24
N LEU A 341 -8.99 -21.25 -3.32
CA LEU A 341 -7.57 -21.51 -3.61
C LEU A 341 -7.25 -22.99 -3.81
N GLY A 342 -8.19 -23.87 -3.47
CA GLY A 342 -8.03 -25.31 -3.53
C GLY A 342 -9.19 -26.01 -2.85
N ARG A 343 -9.12 -27.34 -2.74
CA ARG A 343 -10.17 -28.13 -2.08
C ARG A 343 -10.02 -28.09 -0.57
N PHE A 344 -9.92 -26.90 0.01
CA PHE A 344 -9.80 -26.70 1.45
C PHE A 344 -11.16 -26.34 2.03
N ALA A 345 -11.47 -26.91 3.19
CA ALA A 345 -12.68 -26.61 3.93
C ALA A 345 -12.37 -26.43 5.42
N THR A 346 -13.13 -25.55 6.09
CA THR A 346 -13.11 -25.40 7.55
C THR A 346 -14.52 -25.05 8.06
N GLY A 347 -14.67 -24.92 9.37
CA GLY A 347 -15.88 -24.40 10.02
C GLY A 347 -15.56 -23.89 11.42
N ASN A 348 -16.46 -23.06 11.95
CA ASN A 348 -16.23 -22.32 13.21
C ASN A 348 -16.37 -23.19 14.47
N GLU A 349 -16.99 -24.38 14.35
CA GLU A 349 -17.20 -25.32 15.45
C GLU A 349 -16.74 -26.74 15.07
N ASP A 350 -16.81 -27.67 16.02
CA ASP A 350 -16.60 -29.10 15.74
C ASP A 350 -17.79 -29.63 14.92
N HIS A 351 -17.60 -29.76 13.60
CA HIS A 351 -18.60 -30.26 12.66
C HIS A 351 -18.26 -31.68 12.19
N PRO A 352 -18.36 -32.73 13.05
CA PRO A 352 -17.83 -34.05 12.74
C PRO A 352 -18.58 -34.75 11.59
N VAL A 353 -19.85 -34.41 11.33
CA VAL A 353 -20.58 -34.97 10.18
C VAL A 353 -20.18 -34.23 8.90
N ALA A 354 -20.18 -32.89 8.91
CA ALA A 354 -19.76 -32.10 7.76
C ALA A 354 -18.32 -32.37 7.35
N ARG A 355 -17.39 -32.40 8.32
CA ARG A 355 -15.98 -32.72 8.10
C ARG A 355 -15.81 -34.06 7.39
N ARG A 356 -16.38 -35.13 7.94
CA ARG A 356 -16.30 -36.47 7.33
C ARG A 356 -16.89 -36.50 5.93
N ALA A 357 -18.01 -35.80 5.70
CA ALA A 357 -18.66 -35.73 4.40
C ALA A 357 -17.78 -35.03 3.35
N LEU A 358 -17.16 -33.91 3.72
CA LEU A 358 -16.28 -33.13 2.85
C LEU A 358 -14.95 -33.85 2.59
N GLU A 359 -14.33 -34.43 3.62
CA GLU A 359 -13.13 -35.28 3.47
C GLU A 359 -13.39 -36.46 2.53
N ALA A 360 -14.52 -37.16 2.68
CA ALA A 360 -14.93 -38.23 1.77
C ALA A 360 -15.21 -37.74 0.33
N ALA A 361 -15.52 -36.46 0.16
CA ALA A 361 -15.66 -35.82 -1.15
C ALA A 361 -14.33 -35.32 -1.74
N GLY A 362 -13.22 -35.50 -1.03
CA GLY A 362 -11.89 -35.11 -1.47
C GLY A 362 -11.53 -33.66 -1.15
N PHE A 363 -12.19 -33.06 -0.17
CA PHE A 363 -11.72 -31.83 0.46
C PHE A 363 -10.73 -32.16 1.57
N ARG A 364 -9.78 -31.28 1.77
CA ARG A 364 -8.91 -31.27 2.92
C ARG A 364 -9.50 -30.36 3.99
N TRP A 365 -9.79 -30.95 5.15
CA TRP A 365 -10.22 -30.17 6.31
C TRP A 365 -9.02 -29.46 6.94
N ILE A 366 -9.13 -28.15 7.12
CA ILE A 366 -8.16 -27.34 7.86
C ILE A 366 -8.65 -27.27 9.31
N ASP A 367 -7.99 -28.03 10.18
CA ASP A 367 -8.29 -28.03 11.62
C ASP A 367 -7.58 -26.90 12.37
N ASP A 368 -7.92 -26.69 13.65
CA ASP A 368 -7.31 -25.64 14.47
C ASP A 368 -5.78 -25.70 14.49
N ALA A 369 -5.21 -26.91 14.51
CA ALA A 369 -3.75 -27.09 14.53
C ALA A 369 -3.11 -26.61 13.23
N THR A 370 -3.67 -26.98 12.08
CA THR A 370 -3.19 -26.54 10.76
C THR A 370 -3.50 -25.07 10.54
N GLY A 371 -4.72 -24.65 10.86
CA GLY A 371 -5.23 -23.30 10.70
C GLY A 371 -4.46 -22.27 11.53
N ALA A 372 -3.96 -22.64 12.72
CA ALA A 372 -3.17 -21.76 13.59
C ALA A 372 -1.70 -21.60 13.17
N ILE A 373 -1.21 -22.34 12.18
CA ILE A 373 0.17 -22.18 11.68
C ILE A 373 0.34 -20.75 11.17
N ARG A 374 1.30 -20.02 11.75
CA ARG A 374 1.63 -18.65 11.33
C ARG A 374 2.59 -18.69 10.14
N VAL A 375 2.17 -18.10 9.02
CA VAL A 375 3.01 -17.96 7.82
C VAL A 375 3.87 -16.70 7.98
N THR A 376 5.10 -16.89 8.44
CA THR A 376 6.03 -15.80 8.71
C THR A 376 6.65 -15.23 7.45
N ASP A 377 7.09 -13.97 7.54
CA ASP A 377 7.82 -13.26 6.49
C ASP A 377 7.07 -13.09 5.15
N LEU A 378 5.80 -13.46 5.07
CA LEU A 378 4.89 -13.17 3.97
C LEU A 378 3.94 -12.05 4.41
N CYS A 379 4.24 -10.82 4.01
CA CYS A 379 3.48 -9.64 4.41
C CYS A 379 2.26 -9.46 3.49
N VAL A 380 1.11 -9.99 3.91
CA VAL A 380 -0.19 -9.76 3.28
C VAL A 380 -0.91 -8.65 4.04
N TYR A 381 -1.55 -7.73 3.33
CA TYR A 381 -2.33 -6.67 3.97
C TYR A 381 -3.66 -7.23 4.46
N HIS A 382 -4.04 -6.96 5.71
CA HIS A 382 -5.31 -7.41 6.27
C HIS A 382 -5.80 -6.40 7.31
N PHE A 383 -6.93 -5.74 7.06
CA PHE A 383 -7.54 -4.71 7.92
C PHE A 383 -6.57 -3.65 8.48
N GLY A 384 -5.66 -3.18 7.64
CA GLY A 384 -4.67 -2.17 8.03
C GLY A 384 -3.41 -2.73 8.69
N ASP A 385 -3.43 -4.01 9.09
CA ASP A 385 -2.32 -4.73 9.67
C ASP A 385 -1.46 -5.43 8.61
N ARG A 386 -0.24 -5.75 9.00
CA ARG A 386 0.87 -6.33 8.22
C ARG A 386 1.61 -7.41 9.01
N GLU A 387 1.03 -7.89 10.11
CA GLU A 387 1.57 -9.01 10.88
C GLU A 387 1.46 -10.34 10.12
N PRO A 388 2.28 -11.34 10.47
CA PRO A 388 2.15 -12.69 9.94
C PRO A 388 0.74 -13.24 10.17
N LEU A 389 0.09 -13.62 9.07
CA LEU A 389 -1.23 -14.23 9.06
C LEU A 389 -1.14 -15.74 9.26
N THR A 390 -2.24 -16.35 9.69
CA THR A 390 -2.33 -17.79 9.86
C THR A 390 -2.76 -18.47 8.55
N VAL A 391 -2.57 -19.79 8.45
CA VAL A 391 -3.08 -20.59 7.32
C VAL A 391 -4.58 -20.41 7.17
N ASP A 392 -5.33 -20.41 8.26
CA ASP A 392 -6.78 -20.18 8.23
C ASP A 392 -7.13 -18.83 7.59
N THR A 393 -6.52 -17.74 8.05
CA THR A 393 -6.75 -16.40 7.49
C THR A 393 -6.32 -16.29 6.02
N LEU A 394 -5.30 -17.03 5.58
CA LEU A 394 -4.81 -16.99 4.20
C LEU A 394 -5.66 -17.86 3.26
N LEU A 395 -6.15 -19.03 3.71
CA LEU A 395 -7.01 -19.87 2.87
C LEU A 395 -8.46 -19.39 2.81
N PHE A 396 -8.90 -18.68 3.85
CA PHE A 396 -10.25 -18.14 4.01
C PHE A 396 -10.20 -16.63 4.24
N HIS A 397 -9.43 -15.94 3.39
CA HIS A 397 -9.22 -14.50 3.47
C HIS A 397 -10.47 -13.73 3.05
N TRP A 398 -10.78 -12.65 3.75
CA TRP A 398 -11.78 -11.66 3.34
C TRP A 398 -11.30 -10.27 3.74
N GLN A 399 -11.58 -9.28 2.88
CA GLN A 399 -11.26 -7.89 3.14
C GLN A 399 -12.28 -6.95 2.49
N ASP A 400 -12.57 -5.83 3.16
CA ASP A 400 -13.55 -4.81 2.77
C ASP A 400 -13.14 -3.92 1.59
#